data_AF-A0A2S7YBU3-F1
#
_entry.id   AF-A0A2S7YBU3-F1
#
_cell.length_a   1.000
_cell.length_b   1.000
_cell.length_c   1.000
_cell.angle_alpha   90.00
_cell.angle_beta   90.00
_cell.angle_gamma   90.00
#
_symmetry.space_group_name_H-M   'P 1'
#
loop_
_entity.id
_entity.type
_entity.pdbx_description
1 polymer ?
#
loop_
_entity_poly.entity_id
_entity_poly.type
_entity_poly.pdbx_seq_one_letter_code
_entity_poly.pdbx_strand_id
1 'polypeptide(L)'
;MPDQRNKTILIIGGGAFGLSTALYLAEAGYQDVTVLERDLQIPPRSSAANDLNKIVRAEYEDSFYTELSLKVIYAWKTPLFAPHFHQTGFLHCVSPAASTKAVQTLERFRQAAISSEHLRPHVVPIENGECAKAAVASLRDSPIPGWKGYFNRYDGYAHSADALACVYKKIRELGVKVLLGPDGHVKEIVYRTVNGTQVATGVRTASTEHLPAELVIVAAGAYASNLVPRIGRQIVAKSWSIAHIQLTETEAAALAGIPVTYARDLGFLFEPDQKTKLLKLCPMGGGYINTNPTTGISVPPTSLGCSNFMPPEDERKVRQLLADLFPALANRPLVKKQLCWFADSSDSDFVIDYVPDTSSSVMILSGDSGHGFKMFPIFGSWVLDLLESESQTQTIGRWKWKPDSSGAGGKDDISWRVGDVREVKEVAPIKERL
;
A
#
# COMPACT_ATOMS: atom_id res chain seq x y z
N MET A 1 4.39 32.75 -16.88
CA MET A 1 4.33 32.47 -15.43
C MET A 1 5.78 32.41 -14.93
N PRO A 2 6.10 32.81 -13.69
CA PRO A 2 7.40 32.41 -13.13
C PRO A 2 7.56 30.90 -13.31
N ASP A 3 8.77 30.47 -13.64
CA ASP A 3 9.06 29.07 -13.92
C ASP A 3 8.63 28.22 -12.70
N GLN A 4 7.54 27.46 -12.85
CA GLN A 4 6.97 26.62 -11.78
C GLN A 4 8.03 25.66 -11.21
N ARG A 5 9.08 25.36 -11.98
CA ARG A 5 10.20 24.49 -11.63
C ARG A 5 11.14 25.08 -10.58
N ASN A 6 11.07 26.38 -10.32
CA ASN A 6 11.81 27.04 -9.25
C ASN A 6 11.05 27.12 -7.93
N LYS A 7 9.81 26.61 -7.88
CA LYS A 7 9.02 26.60 -6.63
C LYS A 7 9.72 25.80 -5.55
N THR A 8 9.72 26.31 -4.32
CA THR A 8 10.14 25.55 -3.14
C THR A 8 9.04 24.57 -2.74
N ILE A 9 9.30 23.26 -2.88
CA ILE A 9 8.34 22.18 -2.62
C ILE A 9 8.82 21.31 -1.45
N LEU A 10 7.96 21.15 -0.46
CA LEU A 10 8.15 20.19 0.64
C LEU A 10 7.22 19.00 0.47
N ILE A 11 7.77 17.78 0.46
CA ILE A 11 7.02 16.52 0.41
C ILE A 11 7.11 15.86 1.79
N ILE A 12 5.99 15.77 2.51
CA ILE A 12 5.92 15.17 3.83
C ILE A 12 5.60 13.67 3.70
N GLY A 13 6.58 12.82 4.02
CA GLY A 13 6.49 11.37 4.00
C GLY A 13 7.45 10.75 2.97
N GLY A 14 8.43 9.99 3.45
CA GLY A 14 9.40 9.25 2.65
C GLY A 14 8.95 7.84 2.27
N GLY A 15 7.63 7.64 2.13
CA GLY A 15 7.02 6.38 1.69
C GLY A 15 6.90 6.27 0.16
N ALA A 16 6.14 5.29 -0.32
CA ALA A 16 5.96 5.05 -1.75
C ALA A 16 5.46 6.29 -2.52
N PHE A 17 4.39 6.93 -2.07
CA PHE A 17 3.83 8.08 -2.77
C PHE A 17 4.80 9.26 -2.77
N GLY A 18 5.39 9.59 -1.62
CA GLY A 18 6.33 10.72 -1.52
C GLY A 18 7.62 10.52 -2.32
N LEU A 19 8.22 9.33 -2.30
CA LEU A 19 9.42 9.03 -3.09
C LEU A 19 9.13 9.02 -4.59
N SER A 20 7.98 8.49 -5.00
CA SER A 20 7.55 8.53 -6.41
C SER A 20 7.33 9.97 -6.88
N THR A 21 6.64 10.79 -6.09
CA THR A 21 6.48 12.22 -6.37
C THR A 21 7.82 12.93 -6.50
N ALA A 22 8.73 12.72 -5.56
CA ALA A 22 10.06 13.34 -5.60
C ALA A 22 10.85 12.95 -6.85
N LEU A 23 10.77 11.69 -7.29
CA LEU A 23 11.42 11.22 -8.51
C LEU A 23 10.90 11.97 -9.73
N TYR A 24 9.58 12.01 -9.92
CA TYR A 24 8.98 12.65 -11.09
C TYR A 24 9.19 14.16 -11.12
N LEU A 25 9.11 14.85 -9.97
CA LEU A 25 9.41 16.28 -9.91
C LEU A 25 10.88 16.56 -10.28
N ALA A 26 11.82 15.78 -9.74
CA ALA A 26 13.24 15.94 -10.05
C ALA A 26 13.54 15.66 -11.53
N GLU A 27 12.96 14.60 -12.11
CA GLU A 27 13.10 14.27 -13.53
C GLU A 27 12.47 15.32 -14.45
N ALA A 28 11.39 15.97 -14.02
CA ALA A 28 10.76 17.10 -14.72
C ALA A 28 11.53 18.43 -14.58
N GLY A 29 12.60 18.45 -13.77
CA GLY A 29 13.48 19.61 -13.62
C GLY A 29 13.10 20.58 -12.51
N TYR A 30 12.24 20.19 -11.56
CA TYR A 30 12.01 20.97 -10.35
C TYR A 30 13.27 21.00 -9.49
N GLN A 31 13.73 22.19 -9.12
CA GLN A 31 15.07 22.39 -8.57
C GLN A 31 15.13 22.40 -7.03
N ASP A 32 14.05 22.79 -6.35
CA ASP A 32 14.02 22.95 -4.88
C ASP A 32 12.98 22.05 -4.22
N VAL A 33 13.22 20.73 -4.31
CA VAL A 33 12.38 19.70 -3.70
C VAL A 33 13.06 19.14 -2.46
N THR A 34 12.32 19.10 -1.34
CA THR A 34 12.78 18.46 -0.10
C THR A 34 11.77 17.42 0.40
N VAL A 35 12.21 16.19 0.64
CA VAL A 35 11.42 15.15 1.31
C VAL A 35 11.67 15.20 2.82
N LEU A 36 10.60 15.19 3.61
CA LEU A 36 10.61 15.23 5.07
C LEU A 36 10.07 13.91 5.61
N GLU A 37 10.87 13.16 6.36
CA GLU A 37 10.45 11.90 6.97
C GLU A 37 10.81 11.87 8.46
N ARG A 38 9.86 11.43 9.29
CA ARG A 38 10.04 11.40 10.75
C ARG A 38 10.93 10.24 11.22
N ASP A 39 11.05 9.17 10.42
CA ASP A 39 11.98 8.08 10.71
C ASP A 39 13.43 8.50 10.41
N LEU A 40 14.39 7.83 11.04
CA LEU A 40 15.82 8.06 10.86
C LEU A 40 16.38 7.40 9.58
N GLN A 41 15.53 6.74 8.80
CA GLN A 41 15.93 5.99 7.61
C GLN A 41 14.85 6.00 6.53
N ILE A 42 15.29 5.81 5.29
CA ILE A 42 14.44 5.43 4.15
C ILE A 42 14.86 4.03 3.70
N PRO A 43 13.93 3.08 3.48
CA PRO A 43 12.49 3.21 3.71
C PRO A 43 12.13 3.33 5.21
N PRO A 44 11.13 4.16 5.58
CA PRO A 44 10.76 4.36 6.98
C PRO A 44 10.01 3.14 7.52
N ARG A 45 10.23 2.78 8.78
CA ARG A 45 9.70 1.56 9.42
C ARG A 45 8.18 1.55 9.53
N SER A 46 7.54 2.72 9.54
CA SER A 46 6.08 2.83 9.55
C SER A 46 5.43 2.83 8.16
N SER A 47 6.20 2.85 7.06
CA SER A 47 5.58 2.83 5.73
C SER A 47 4.96 1.48 5.46
N ALA A 48 3.70 1.48 5.00
CA ALA A 48 3.03 0.27 4.51
C ALA A 48 3.82 -0.46 3.41
N ALA A 49 4.65 0.27 2.67
CA ALA A 49 5.45 -0.23 1.57
C ALA A 49 6.85 -0.72 2.00
N ASN A 50 7.30 -0.43 3.22
CA ASN A 50 8.53 -0.99 3.77
C ASN A 50 8.30 -2.44 4.20
N ASP A 51 8.44 -3.33 3.24
CA ASP A 51 8.06 -4.73 3.34
C ASP A 51 8.98 -5.56 2.44
N LEU A 52 9.06 -6.87 2.66
CA LEU A 52 9.86 -7.76 1.80
C LEU A 52 9.29 -7.81 0.39
N ASN A 53 7.97 -7.82 0.26
CA ASN A 53 7.28 -8.02 -1.00
C ASN A 53 5.86 -7.46 -0.97
N LYS A 54 5.33 -7.05 -2.13
CA LYS A 54 3.93 -6.64 -2.31
C LYS A 54 3.41 -7.15 -3.64
N ILE A 55 2.13 -7.53 -3.67
CA ILE A 55 1.49 -8.06 -4.87
C ILE A 55 1.41 -6.98 -5.96
N VAL A 56 1.85 -7.33 -7.17
CA VAL A 56 1.71 -6.52 -8.38
C VAL A 56 0.87 -7.35 -9.35
N ARG A 57 -0.41 -6.98 -9.45
CA ARG A 57 -1.41 -7.69 -10.25
C ARG A 57 -2.32 -6.74 -11.00
N ALA A 58 -2.81 -7.17 -12.16
CA ALA A 58 -3.58 -6.33 -13.06
C ALA A 58 -5.08 -6.31 -12.75
N GLU A 59 -5.69 -7.43 -12.38
CA GLU A 59 -7.15 -7.55 -12.36
C GLU A 59 -7.84 -6.84 -11.17
N TYR A 60 -8.91 -6.10 -11.44
CA TYR A 60 -9.77 -5.45 -10.44
C TYR A 60 -11.24 -5.73 -10.75
N GLU A 61 -12.13 -5.57 -9.76
CA GLU A 61 -13.59 -5.53 -10.04
C GLU A 61 -13.96 -4.33 -10.92
N ASP A 62 -13.12 -3.30 -10.88
CA ASP A 62 -13.27 -2.05 -11.60
C ASP A 62 -12.32 -2.02 -12.82
N SER A 63 -12.88 -1.79 -14.00
CA SER A 63 -12.10 -1.74 -15.25
C SER A 63 -11.09 -0.58 -15.26
N PHE A 64 -11.39 0.54 -14.60
CA PHE A 64 -10.45 1.68 -14.52
C PHE A 64 -9.12 1.24 -13.90
N TYR A 65 -9.16 0.53 -12.77
CA TYR A 65 -7.96 0.05 -12.10
C TYR A 65 -7.31 -1.12 -12.82
N THR A 66 -8.07 -1.90 -13.58
CA THR A 66 -7.51 -2.97 -14.43
C THR A 66 -6.62 -2.35 -15.51
N GLU A 67 -7.15 -1.40 -16.28
CA GLU A 67 -6.41 -0.69 -17.33
C GLU A 67 -5.23 0.10 -16.78
N LEU A 68 -5.39 0.74 -15.62
CA LEU A 68 -4.31 1.43 -14.93
C LEU A 68 -3.19 0.46 -14.53
N SER A 69 -3.54 -0.70 -13.98
CA SER A 69 -2.57 -1.68 -13.51
C SER A 69 -1.80 -2.35 -14.65
N LEU A 70 -2.39 -2.46 -15.83
CA LEU A 70 -1.67 -2.88 -17.03
C LEU A 70 -0.51 -1.93 -17.35
N LYS A 71 -0.76 -0.60 -17.32
CA LYS A 71 0.28 0.43 -17.53
C LYS A 71 1.36 0.38 -16.44
N VAL A 72 0.94 0.18 -15.19
CA VAL A 72 1.84 0.04 -14.04
C VAL A 72 2.80 -1.14 -14.19
N ILE A 73 2.31 -2.29 -14.66
CA ILE A 73 3.15 -3.48 -14.85
C ILE A 73 4.22 -3.23 -15.94
N TYR A 74 3.91 -2.44 -16.98
CA TYR A 74 4.94 -2.00 -17.92
C TYR A 74 6.00 -1.11 -17.24
N ALA A 75 5.60 -0.19 -16.37
CA ALA A 75 6.53 0.65 -15.64
C ALA A 75 7.44 -0.16 -14.68
N TRP A 76 6.92 -1.21 -14.05
CA TRP A 76 7.72 -2.16 -13.26
C TRP A 76 8.79 -2.89 -14.07
N LYS A 77 8.67 -2.95 -15.41
CA LYS A 77 9.65 -3.58 -16.30
C LYS A 77 10.72 -2.61 -16.82
N THR A 78 10.69 -1.33 -16.39
CA THR A 78 11.70 -0.34 -16.77
C THR A 78 12.99 -0.50 -15.95
N PRO A 79 14.16 -0.01 -16.40
CA PRO A 79 15.45 -0.31 -15.77
C PRO A 79 15.56 -0.01 -14.27
N LEU A 80 14.91 1.05 -13.78
CA LEU A 80 14.94 1.42 -12.36
C LEU A 80 14.16 0.44 -11.47
N PHE A 81 13.08 -0.15 -12.00
CA PHE A 81 12.13 -0.96 -11.24
C PHE A 81 12.22 -2.46 -11.54
N ALA A 82 12.67 -2.85 -12.74
CA ALA A 82 12.79 -4.23 -13.20
C ALA A 82 13.57 -5.15 -12.25
N PRO A 83 14.68 -4.71 -11.62
CA PRO A 83 15.39 -5.55 -10.65
C PRO A 83 14.57 -5.94 -9.42
N HIS A 84 13.45 -5.25 -9.17
CA HIS A 84 12.61 -5.45 -8.01
C HIS A 84 11.28 -6.11 -8.35
N PHE A 85 10.95 -6.35 -9.63
CA PHE A 85 9.70 -6.97 -10.06
C PHE A 85 9.89 -8.43 -10.47
N HIS A 86 9.06 -9.30 -9.92
CA HIS A 86 9.10 -10.74 -10.09
C HIS A 86 7.77 -11.21 -10.66
N GLN A 87 7.73 -11.51 -11.95
CA GLN A 87 6.53 -11.95 -12.64
C GLN A 87 6.32 -13.48 -12.48
N THR A 88 6.13 -13.92 -11.24
CA THR A 88 5.97 -15.33 -10.85
C THR A 88 4.57 -15.89 -11.12
N GLY A 89 3.62 -15.03 -11.51
CA GLY A 89 2.21 -15.32 -11.57
C GLY A 89 1.50 -15.16 -10.23
N PHE A 90 0.17 -15.18 -10.29
CA PHE A 90 -0.74 -14.98 -9.17
C PHE A 90 -1.83 -16.06 -9.16
N LEU A 91 -1.75 -16.98 -8.18
CA LEU A 91 -2.76 -18.01 -7.92
C LEU A 91 -3.79 -17.45 -6.96
N HIS A 92 -4.96 -17.11 -7.48
CA HIS A 92 -6.03 -16.46 -6.74
C HIS A 92 -7.20 -17.43 -6.58
N CYS A 93 -7.45 -17.84 -5.34
CA CYS A 93 -8.37 -18.90 -5.00
C CYS A 93 -9.27 -18.55 -3.81
N VAL A 94 -10.18 -19.47 -3.54
CA VAL A 94 -10.95 -19.61 -2.29
C VAL A 94 -10.84 -21.06 -1.83
N SER A 95 -10.84 -21.27 -0.51
CA SER A 95 -10.96 -22.62 0.07
C SER A 95 -12.42 -23.11 0.03
N PRO A 96 -12.68 -24.41 0.28
CA PRO A 96 -14.04 -24.94 0.43
C PRO A 96 -14.85 -24.28 1.57
N ALA A 97 -14.18 -23.69 2.56
CA ALA A 97 -14.82 -23.01 3.70
C ALA A 97 -15.11 -21.53 3.44
N ALA A 98 -14.81 -21.03 2.23
CA ALA A 98 -14.98 -19.63 1.90
C ALA A 98 -16.44 -19.18 1.98
N SER A 99 -16.65 -17.96 2.48
CA SER A 99 -17.98 -17.35 2.50
C SER A 99 -18.48 -17.04 1.08
N THR A 100 -19.80 -16.93 0.91
CA THR A 100 -20.42 -16.52 -0.36
C THR A 100 -19.84 -15.21 -0.88
N LYS A 101 -19.57 -14.24 0.01
CA LYS A 101 -18.92 -12.96 -0.36
C LYS A 101 -17.54 -13.21 -0.98
N ALA A 102 -16.69 -14.04 -0.36
CA ALA A 102 -15.35 -14.33 -0.87
C ALA A 102 -15.40 -15.00 -2.26
N VAL A 103 -16.30 -15.96 -2.45
CA VAL A 103 -16.51 -16.67 -3.73
C VAL A 103 -16.98 -15.70 -4.82
N GLN A 104 -18.00 -14.89 -4.54
CA GLN A 104 -18.55 -13.93 -5.50
C GLN A 104 -17.52 -12.84 -5.86
N THR A 105 -16.76 -12.36 -4.88
CA THR A 105 -15.66 -11.42 -5.13
C THR A 105 -14.62 -12.06 -6.04
N LEU A 106 -14.14 -13.27 -5.74
CA LEU A 106 -13.18 -13.96 -6.61
C LEU A 106 -13.68 -14.06 -8.05
N GLU A 107 -14.96 -14.41 -8.23
CA GLU A 107 -15.55 -14.54 -9.56
C GLU A 107 -15.60 -13.20 -10.30
N ARG A 108 -15.92 -12.08 -9.64
CA ARG A 108 -15.86 -10.75 -10.27
C ARG A 108 -14.45 -10.40 -10.75
N PHE A 109 -13.42 -10.70 -9.95
CA PHE A 109 -12.03 -10.53 -10.40
C PHE A 109 -11.68 -11.45 -11.57
N ARG A 110 -12.13 -12.71 -11.56
CA ARG A 110 -11.93 -13.65 -12.67
C ARG A 110 -12.58 -13.16 -13.95
N GLN A 111 -13.83 -12.68 -13.85
CA GLN A 111 -14.60 -12.14 -14.97
C GLN A 111 -13.91 -10.90 -15.57
N ALA A 112 -13.40 -10.00 -14.74
CA ALA A 112 -12.63 -8.85 -15.22
C ALA A 112 -11.35 -9.29 -15.98
N ALA A 113 -10.63 -10.27 -15.44
CA ALA A 113 -9.41 -10.78 -16.06
C ALA A 113 -9.69 -11.46 -17.42
N ILE A 114 -10.75 -12.26 -17.54
CA ILE A 114 -11.08 -12.91 -18.83
C ILE A 114 -11.77 -11.98 -19.83
N SER A 115 -12.35 -10.86 -19.37
CA SER A 115 -12.95 -9.85 -20.24
C SER A 115 -11.90 -8.93 -20.88
N SER A 116 -10.73 -8.79 -20.25
CA SER A 116 -9.60 -8.06 -20.83
C SER A 116 -8.91 -8.89 -21.91
N GLU A 117 -8.83 -8.38 -23.14
CA GLU A 117 -8.11 -9.04 -24.24
C GLU A 117 -6.63 -9.27 -23.92
N HIS A 118 -6.04 -8.37 -23.14
CA HIS A 118 -4.63 -8.44 -22.73
C HIS A 118 -4.39 -9.52 -21.67
N LEU A 119 -5.30 -9.66 -20.69
CA LEU A 119 -5.11 -10.61 -19.57
C LEU A 119 -5.62 -12.01 -19.90
N ARG A 120 -6.70 -12.15 -20.66
CA ARG A 120 -7.35 -13.44 -20.97
C ARG A 120 -6.36 -14.54 -21.41
N PRO A 121 -5.34 -14.30 -22.26
CA PRO A 121 -4.37 -15.33 -22.64
C PRO A 121 -3.51 -15.87 -21.50
N HIS A 122 -3.39 -15.13 -20.40
CA HIS A 122 -2.57 -15.47 -19.23
C HIS A 122 -3.35 -16.17 -18.12
N VAL A 123 -4.69 -16.15 -18.18
CA VAL A 123 -5.58 -16.69 -17.14
C VAL A 123 -5.86 -18.17 -17.36
N VAL A 124 -5.66 -18.98 -16.32
CA VAL A 124 -5.98 -20.41 -16.28
C VAL A 124 -7.03 -20.66 -15.21
N PRO A 125 -8.19 -21.26 -15.53
CA PRO A 125 -9.18 -21.61 -14.52
C PRO A 125 -8.68 -22.73 -13.60
N ILE A 126 -8.97 -22.60 -12.31
CA ILE A 126 -8.66 -23.58 -11.26
C ILE A 126 -9.98 -24.09 -10.69
N GLU A 127 -10.42 -25.28 -11.12
CA GLU A 127 -11.68 -25.88 -10.66
C GLU A 127 -11.51 -26.77 -9.42
N ASN A 128 -10.27 -27.19 -9.15
CA ASN A 128 -9.85 -27.99 -8.00
C ASN A 128 -8.32 -27.95 -7.84
N GLY A 129 -7.81 -28.61 -6.79
CA GLY A 129 -6.38 -28.69 -6.49
C GLY A 129 -5.53 -29.33 -7.59
N GLU A 130 -6.05 -30.29 -8.35
CA GLU A 130 -5.30 -30.90 -9.47
C GLU A 130 -5.10 -29.91 -10.62
N CYS A 131 -6.10 -29.06 -10.91
CA CYS A 131 -5.92 -27.95 -11.84
C CYS A 131 -4.82 -26.98 -11.38
N ALA A 132 -4.77 -26.67 -10.08
CA ALA A 132 -3.76 -25.77 -9.51
C ALA A 132 -2.35 -26.36 -9.68
N LYS A 133 -2.17 -27.64 -9.33
CA LYS A 133 -0.88 -28.37 -9.47
C LYS A 133 -0.44 -28.48 -10.93
N ALA A 134 -1.38 -28.68 -11.85
CA ALA A 134 -1.09 -28.73 -13.28
C ALA A 134 -0.70 -27.36 -13.85
N ALA A 135 -1.35 -26.28 -13.38
CA ALA A 135 -1.05 -24.91 -13.80
C ALA A 135 0.26 -24.38 -13.19
N VAL A 136 0.60 -24.82 -11.97
CA VAL A 136 1.73 -24.34 -11.17
C VAL A 136 2.56 -25.54 -10.70
N ALA A 137 3.57 -25.92 -11.49
CA ALA A 137 4.37 -27.11 -11.25
C ALA A 137 5.12 -27.09 -9.89
N SER A 138 5.45 -25.91 -9.36
CA SER A 138 6.12 -25.73 -8.07
C SER A 138 5.20 -26.00 -6.86
N LEU A 139 3.90 -26.17 -7.07
CA LEU A 139 2.92 -26.57 -6.04
C LEU A 139 2.44 -28.02 -6.22
N ARG A 140 3.13 -28.84 -7.02
CA ARG A 140 2.72 -30.22 -7.33
C ARG A 140 2.47 -31.08 -6.10
N ASP A 141 3.29 -30.91 -5.07
CA ASP A 141 3.24 -31.69 -3.83
C ASP A 141 2.37 -31.04 -2.74
N SER A 142 1.78 -29.87 -3.03
CA SER A 142 0.89 -29.16 -2.09
C SER A 142 -0.49 -29.83 -2.01
N PRO A 143 -1.11 -29.96 -0.82
CA PRO A 143 -2.43 -30.58 -0.69
C PRO A 143 -3.55 -29.87 -1.49
N ILE A 144 -3.67 -28.54 -1.36
CA ILE A 144 -4.65 -27.65 -2.01
C ILE A 144 -6.07 -28.26 -2.00
N PRO A 145 -6.67 -28.47 -0.81
CA PRO A 145 -7.87 -29.27 -0.67
C PRO A 145 -9.09 -28.54 -1.24
N GLY A 146 -9.51 -28.91 -2.46
CA GLY A 146 -10.75 -28.45 -3.07
C GLY A 146 -10.80 -26.95 -3.37
N TRP A 147 -9.65 -26.27 -3.43
CA TRP A 147 -9.61 -24.84 -3.76
C TRP A 147 -10.08 -24.59 -5.19
N LYS A 148 -10.71 -23.43 -5.39
CA LYS A 148 -11.21 -22.97 -6.69
C LYS A 148 -10.77 -21.54 -6.98
N GLY A 149 -10.60 -21.18 -8.25
CA GLY A 149 -10.26 -19.83 -8.68
C GLY A 149 -9.60 -19.78 -10.04
N TYR A 150 -8.51 -19.03 -10.14
CA TYR A 150 -7.72 -18.91 -11.37
C TYR A 150 -6.25 -18.63 -11.07
N PHE A 151 -5.40 -18.93 -12.03
CA PHE A 151 -3.99 -18.54 -12.04
C PHE A 151 -3.75 -17.54 -13.17
N ASN A 152 -3.20 -16.37 -12.84
CA ASN A 152 -2.82 -15.36 -13.84
C ASN A 152 -1.30 -15.29 -13.96
N ARG A 153 -0.76 -15.67 -15.13
CA ARG A 153 0.69 -15.62 -15.41
C ARG A 153 1.24 -14.21 -15.66
N TYR A 154 0.35 -13.23 -15.85
CA TYR A 154 0.76 -11.85 -16.12
C TYR A 154 1.28 -11.12 -14.88
N ASP A 155 0.88 -11.60 -13.70
CA ASP A 155 1.09 -10.92 -12.43
C ASP A 155 2.32 -11.43 -11.69
N GLY A 156 2.55 -10.88 -10.51
CA GLY A 156 3.52 -11.39 -9.55
C GLY A 156 3.64 -10.46 -8.35
N TYR A 157 4.86 -10.14 -7.96
CA TYR A 157 5.14 -9.26 -6.84
C TYR A 157 6.35 -8.38 -7.10
N ALA A 158 6.56 -7.39 -6.23
CA ALA A 158 7.79 -6.63 -6.21
C ALA A 158 8.40 -6.57 -4.80
N HIS A 159 9.74 -6.58 -4.72
CA HIS A 159 10.50 -6.34 -3.50
C HIS A 159 10.38 -4.87 -3.09
N SER A 160 9.43 -4.58 -2.22
CA SER A 160 8.94 -3.21 -2.04
C SER A 160 9.90 -2.31 -1.26
N ALA A 161 10.52 -2.80 -0.19
CA ALA A 161 11.56 -2.06 0.53
C ALA A 161 12.77 -1.74 -0.36
N ASP A 162 13.19 -2.69 -1.20
CA ASP A 162 14.32 -2.50 -2.10
C ASP A 162 14.01 -1.50 -3.22
N ALA A 163 12.81 -1.54 -3.78
CA ALA A 163 12.35 -0.54 -4.75
C ALA A 163 12.32 0.87 -4.15
N LEU A 164 11.83 1.03 -2.90
CA LEU A 164 11.86 2.30 -2.18
C LEU A 164 13.30 2.79 -1.97
N ALA A 165 14.20 1.91 -1.53
CA ALA A 165 15.61 2.25 -1.32
C ALA A 165 16.31 2.65 -2.63
N CYS A 166 15.98 1.97 -3.73
CA CYS A 166 16.50 2.28 -5.07
C CYS A 166 16.06 3.69 -5.52
N VAL A 167 14.75 4.00 -5.42
CA VAL A 167 14.24 5.34 -5.76
C VAL A 167 14.80 6.39 -4.82
N TYR A 168 14.91 6.12 -3.52
CA TYR A 168 15.53 7.04 -2.57
C TYR A 168 16.98 7.40 -2.96
N LYS A 169 17.77 6.42 -3.41
CA LYS A 169 19.11 6.68 -3.95
C LYS A 169 19.03 7.56 -5.20
N LYS A 170 18.14 7.22 -6.13
CA LYS A 170 17.98 7.94 -7.40
C LYS A 170 17.58 9.40 -7.21
N ILE A 171 16.62 9.70 -6.34
CA ILE A 171 16.19 11.10 -6.11
C ILE A 171 17.31 11.95 -5.52
N ARG A 172 18.17 11.36 -4.68
CA ARG A 172 19.34 12.06 -4.12
C ARG A 172 20.40 12.33 -5.17
N GLU A 173 20.62 11.40 -6.10
CA GLU A 173 21.49 11.61 -7.27
C GLU A 173 20.96 12.74 -8.17
N LEU A 174 19.64 12.92 -8.22
CA LEU A 174 18.98 14.03 -8.93
C LEU A 174 18.94 15.35 -8.13
N GLY A 175 19.51 15.40 -6.92
CA GLY A 175 19.63 16.62 -6.13
C GLY A 175 18.49 16.89 -5.14
N VAL A 176 17.52 15.97 -5.00
CA VAL A 176 16.45 16.11 -4.00
C VAL A 176 17.04 16.06 -2.58
N LYS A 177 16.70 17.07 -1.77
CA LYS A 177 17.08 17.13 -0.36
C LYS A 177 16.20 16.18 0.45
N VAL A 178 16.76 15.52 1.46
CA VAL A 178 15.97 14.65 2.35
C VAL A 178 16.34 14.93 3.79
N LEU A 179 15.36 15.33 4.60
CA LEU A 179 15.49 15.54 6.04
C LEU A 179 14.82 14.38 6.77
N LEU A 180 15.57 13.77 7.69
CA LEU A 180 15.15 12.57 8.43
C LEU A 180 15.05 12.86 9.93
N GLY A 181 14.39 11.98 10.67
CA GLY A 181 14.31 12.08 12.12
C GLY A 181 13.62 13.36 12.59
N PRO A 182 14.10 14.00 13.67
CA PRO A 182 13.54 15.26 14.17
C PRO A 182 13.43 16.38 13.12
N ASP A 183 14.42 16.49 12.22
CA ASP A 183 14.42 17.52 11.18
C ASP A 183 13.37 17.28 10.10
N GLY A 184 13.03 16.00 9.84
CA GLY A 184 11.97 15.60 8.91
C GLY A 184 10.60 15.36 9.56
N HIS A 185 10.51 15.39 10.89
CA HIS A 185 9.28 15.13 11.63
C HIS A 185 8.40 16.37 11.68
N VAL A 186 7.59 16.55 10.64
CA VAL A 186 6.61 17.65 10.59
C VAL A 186 5.57 17.51 11.69
N LYS A 187 5.37 18.60 12.45
CA LYS A 187 4.37 18.73 13.51
C LYS A 187 3.10 19.42 13.03
N GLU A 188 3.25 20.42 12.17
CA GLU A 188 2.13 21.14 11.56
C GLU A 188 2.55 21.84 10.27
N ILE A 189 1.56 22.16 9.44
CA ILE A 189 1.69 23.06 8.30
C ILE A 189 1.45 24.49 8.78
N VAL A 190 2.32 25.43 8.39
CA VAL A 190 2.26 26.82 8.82
C VAL A 190 1.55 27.65 7.76
N TYR A 191 0.49 28.34 8.16
CA TYR A 191 -0.36 29.11 7.24
C TYR A 191 -0.31 30.61 7.51
N ARG A 192 -0.58 31.38 6.46
CA ARG A 192 -0.89 32.81 6.50
C ARG A 192 -2.25 33.05 5.84
N THR A 193 -3.08 33.89 6.46
CA THR A 193 -4.32 34.35 5.82
C THR A 193 -4.02 35.44 4.80
N VAL A 194 -4.41 35.22 3.55
CA VAL A 194 -4.33 36.21 2.45
C VAL A 194 -5.72 36.33 1.83
N ASN A 195 -6.29 37.53 1.84
CA ASN A 195 -7.63 37.82 1.29
C ASN A 195 -8.74 36.86 1.82
N GLY A 196 -8.63 36.43 3.08
CA GLY A 196 -9.59 35.53 3.71
C GLY A 196 -9.35 34.03 3.43
N THR A 197 -8.37 33.66 2.62
CA THR A 197 -8.00 32.27 2.34
C THR A 197 -6.68 31.91 3.04
N GLN A 198 -6.53 30.66 3.47
CA GLN A 198 -5.27 30.19 4.02
C GLN A 198 -4.28 29.91 2.89
N VAL A 199 -3.03 30.28 3.10
CA VAL A 199 -1.91 29.95 2.19
C VAL A 199 -0.82 29.36 3.06
N ALA A 200 -0.42 28.12 2.78
CA ALA A 200 0.73 27.51 3.42
C ALA A 200 1.99 28.28 3.04
N THR A 201 2.83 28.53 4.04
CA THR A 201 4.10 29.24 3.90
C THR A 201 5.31 28.36 4.21
N GLY A 202 5.05 27.11 4.62
CA GLY A 202 6.06 26.19 5.10
C GLY A 202 5.49 25.19 6.11
N VAL A 203 6.38 24.58 6.89
CA VAL A 203 6.06 23.62 7.94
C VAL A 203 6.89 23.86 9.19
N ARG A 204 6.38 23.44 10.35
CA ARG A 204 7.17 23.30 11.58
C ARG A 204 7.58 21.83 11.76
N THR A 205 8.86 21.57 11.97
CA THR A 205 9.38 20.23 12.25
C THR A 205 9.67 20.07 13.74
N ALA A 206 10.15 18.91 14.19
CA ALA A 206 10.48 18.74 15.60
C ALA A 206 11.75 19.52 16.01
N SER A 207 12.61 19.88 15.04
CA SER A 207 13.83 20.66 15.28
C SER A 207 13.77 22.09 14.75
N THR A 208 12.90 22.39 13.78
CA THR A 208 12.88 23.68 13.07
C THR A 208 11.52 24.34 13.19
N GLU A 209 11.49 25.56 13.75
CA GLU A 209 10.25 26.33 13.94
C GLU A 209 9.54 26.68 12.64
N HIS A 210 10.30 26.95 11.58
CA HIS A 210 9.74 27.22 10.26
C HIS A 210 10.70 26.84 9.14
N LEU A 211 10.30 25.86 8.33
CA LEU A 211 10.93 25.51 7.07
C LEU A 211 10.03 26.01 5.92
N PRO A 212 10.44 27.04 5.15
CA PRO A 212 9.57 27.69 4.18
C PRO A 212 9.28 26.82 2.95
N ALA A 213 8.10 27.02 2.37
CA ALA A 213 7.67 26.36 1.13
C ALA A 213 6.59 27.18 0.42
N GLU A 214 6.56 27.09 -0.90
CA GLU A 214 5.44 27.59 -1.72
C GLU A 214 4.37 26.51 -1.93
N LEU A 215 4.77 25.23 -1.89
CA LEU A 215 3.86 24.09 -1.97
C LEU A 215 4.25 23.03 -0.94
N VAL A 216 3.26 22.59 -0.17
CA VAL A 216 3.39 21.46 0.77
C VAL A 216 2.58 20.27 0.24
N ILE A 217 3.25 19.18 -0.06
CA ILE A 217 2.65 17.92 -0.50
C ILE A 217 2.64 16.94 0.68
N VAL A 218 1.46 16.53 1.14
CA VAL A 218 1.27 15.63 2.28
C VAL A 218 1.10 14.19 1.77
N ALA A 219 2.17 13.40 1.82
CA ALA A 219 2.22 11.98 1.43
C ALA A 219 2.38 11.04 2.64
N ALA A 220 1.75 11.38 3.76
CA ALA A 220 1.93 10.71 5.05
C ALA A 220 1.10 9.42 5.24
N GLY A 221 0.48 8.89 4.17
CA GLY A 221 -0.30 7.65 4.21
C GLY A 221 -1.38 7.66 5.29
N ALA A 222 -1.40 6.62 6.13
CA ALA A 222 -2.31 6.47 7.27
C ALA A 222 -2.19 7.59 8.34
N TYR A 223 -1.11 8.37 8.33
CA TYR A 223 -0.88 9.47 9.26
C TYR A 223 -1.32 10.83 8.72
N ALA A 224 -1.88 10.91 7.51
CA ALA A 224 -2.24 12.17 6.86
C ALA A 224 -3.20 13.04 7.71
N SER A 225 -4.13 12.42 8.45
CA SER A 225 -5.06 13.13 9.33
C SER A 225 -4.41 13.83 10.52
N ASN A 226 -3.16 13.48 10.87
CA ASN A 226 -2.41 14.22 11.91
C ASN A 226 -1.99 15.61 11.43
N LEU A 227 -1.85 15.81 10.11
CA LEU A 227 -1.40 17.08 9.51
C LEU A 227 -2.54 17.83 8.83
N VAL A 228 -3.50 17.11 8.25
CA VAL A 228 -4.69 17.67 7.60
C VAL A 228 -5.93 17.02 8.21
N PRO A 229 -6.39 17.41 9.41
CA PRO A 229 -7.46 16.70 10.13
C PRO A 229 -8.75 16.48 9.33
N ARG A 230 -9.10 17.41 8.41
CA ARG A 230 -10.28 17.28 7.53
C ARG A 230 -10.25 16.03 6.65
N ILE A 231 -9.06 15.51 6.28
CA ILE A 231 -8.97 14.28 5.47
C ILE A 231 -9.51 13.06 6.22
N GLY A 232 -9.49 13.06 7.56
CA GLY A 232 -10.03 11.98 8.39
C GLY A 232 -11.55 11.77 8.24
N ARG A 233 -12.25 12.64 7.49
CA ARG A 233 -13.64 12.45 7.06
C ARG A 233 -13.79 11.64 5.78
N GLN A 234 -12.70 11.38 5.06
CA GLN A 234 -12.67 10.69 3.77
C GLN A 234 -11.79 9.45 3.81
N ILE A 235 -10.83 9.42 4.73
CA ILE A 235 -9.94 8.28 4.94
C ILE A 235 -9.99 7.74 6.36
N VAL A 236 -9.78 6.43 6.49
CA VAL A 236 -9.65 5.73 7.76
C VAL A 236 -8.28 5.05 7.80
N ALA A 237 -7.47 5.36 8.81
CA ALA A 237 -6.28 4.57 9.08
C ALA A 237 -6.71 3.15 9.48
N LYS A 238 -6.30 2.16 8.69
CA LYS A 238 -6.61 0.75 8.92
C LYS A 238 -5.36 -0.08 8.76
N SER A 239 -5.34 -1.26 9.35
CA SER A 239 -4.22 -2.17 9.29
C SER A 239 -4.59 -3.60 8.98
N TRP A 240 -3.61 -4.33 8.45
CA TRP A 240 -3.62 -5.77 8.33
C TRP A 240 -2.40 -6.39 8.99
N SER A 241 -2.58 -7.60 9.48
CA SER A 241 -1.49 -8.39 10.05
C SER A 241 -0.55 -8.88 8.97
N ILE A 242 0.74 -8.92 9.29
CA ILE A 242 1.75 -9.65 8.54
C ILE A 242 2.63 -10.42 9.53
N ALA A 243 3.06 -11.60 9.13
CA ALA A 243 4.04 -12.40 9.86
C ALA A 243 4.98 -13.09 8.88
N HIS A 244 6.03 -13.69 9.42
CA HIS A 244 7.00 -14.42 8.64
C HIS A 244 7.31 -15.76 9.28
N ILE A 245 7.83 -16.67 8.47
CA ILE A 245 8.51 -17.87 8.92
C ILE A 245 9.96 -17.79 8.45
N GLN A 246 10.90 -18.10 9.33
CA GLN A 246 12.33 -18.19 9.00
C GLN A 246 12.63 -19.57 8.44
N LEU A 247 12.91 -19.68 7.14
CA LEU A 247 13.30 -20.92 6.45
C LEU A 247 14.81 -21.19 6.58
N THR A 248 15.19 -22.44 6.35
CA THR A 248 16.57 -22.85 6.04
C THR A 248 16.92 -22.51 4.58
N GLU A 249 18.19 -22.56 4.23
CA GLU A 249 18.68 -22.40 2.85
C GLU A 249 17.98 -23.37 1.87
N THR A 250 17.94 -24.66 2.23
CA THR A 250 17.35 -25.72 1.39
C THR A 250 15.85 -25.52 1.19
N GLU A 251 15.12 -25.18 2.25
CA GLU A 251 13.68 -24.91 2.16
C GLU A 251 13.39 -23.67 1.31
N ALA A 252 14.17 -22.60 1.47
CA ALA A 252 13.98 -21.39 0.68
C ALA A 252 14.31 -21.61 -0.80
N ALA A 253 15.34 -22.40 -1.10
CA ALA A 253 15.67 -22.78 -2.47
C ALA A 253 14.57 -23.66 -3.10
N ALA A 254 13.99 -24.59 -2.34
CA ALA A 254 12.91 -25.44 -2.82
C ALA A 254 11.62 -24.67 -3.14
N LEU A 255 11.39 -23.54 -2.48
CA LEU A 255 10.23 -22.67 -2.69
C LEU A 255 10.53 -21.47 -3.62
N ALA A 256 11.72 -21.38 -4.21
CA ALA A 256 12.05 -20.30 -5.14
C ALA A 256 11.16 -20.37 -6.39
N GLY A 257 10.61 -19.22 -6.79
CA GLY A 257 9.75 -19.09 -7.97
C GLY A 257 8.32 -19.64 -7.82
N ILE A 258 7.86 -19.98 -6.62
CA ILE A 258 6.42 -20.21 -6.40
C ILE A 258 5.64 -18.92 -6.72
N PRO A 259 4.42 -19.01 -7.28
CA PRO A 259 3.62 -17.82 -7.53
C PRO A 259 3.18 -17.17 -6.22
N VAL A 260 2.78 -15.91 -6.32
CA VAL A 260 1.98 -15.29 -5.27
C VAL A 260 0.70 -16.12 -5.12
N THR A 261 0.47 -16.70 -3.96
CA THR A 261 -0.68 -17.57 -3.72
C THR A 261 -1.60 -16.93 -2.71
N TYR A 262 -2.87 -16.75 -3.09
CA TYR A 262 -3.86 -16.00 -2.33
C TYR A 262 -5.17 -16.77 -2.28
N ALA A 263 -5.50 -17.31 -1.10
CA ALA A 263 -6.84 -17.80 -0.77
C ALA A 263 -7.65 -16.69 -0.06
N ARG A 264 -8.73 -16.20 -0.69
CA ARG A 264 -9.46 -14.99 -0.25
C ARG A 264 -10.03 -15.05 1.16
N ASP A 265 -10.35 -16.24 1.63
CA ASP A 265 -10.92 -16.50 2.95
C ASP A 265 -9.86 -16.82 4.02
N LEU A 266 -8.61 -17.07 3.61
CA LEU A 266 -7.49 -17.38 4.51
C LEU A 266 -6.45 -16.26 4.51
N GLY A 267 -5.74 -16.07 3.41
CA GLY A 267 -4.54 -15.23 3.36
C GLY A 267 -3.78 -15.38 2.05
N PHE A 268 -2.61 -14.76 2.01
CA PHE A 268 -1.67 -14.89 0.91
C PHE A 268 -0.22 -15.00 1.36
N LEU A 269 0.60 -15.56 0.48
CA LEU A 269 2.04 -15.68 0.60
C LEU A 269 2.74 -15.44 -0.73
N PHE A 270 4.05 -15.29 -0.66
CA PHE A 270 4.97 -15.09 -1.77
C PHE A 270 5.98 -16.22 -1.76
N GLU A 271 6.84 -16.30 -2.79
CA GLU A 271 8.09 -17.02 -2.61
C GLU A 271 8.93 -16.40 -1.47
N PRO A 272 9.78 -17.19 -0.79
CA PRO A 272 10.62 -16.67 0.27
C PRO A 272 11.69 -15.74 -0.29
N ASP A 273 11.98 -14.68 0.46
CA ASP A 273 13.11 -13.82 0.11
C ASP A 273 14.42 -14.60 0.22
N GLN A 274 15.16 -14.69 -0.89
CA GLN A 274 16.36 -15.52 -0.97
C GLN A 274 17.55 -14.94 -0.18
N LYS A 275 17.49 -13.69 0.28
CA LYS A 275 18.54 -13.10 1.11
C LYS A 275 18.33 -13.38 2.61
N THR A 276 17.10 -13.21 3.09
CA THR A 276 16.73 -13.34 4.50
C THR A 276 16.16 -14.71 4.85
N LYS A 277 15.75 -15.47 3.84
CA LYS A 277 15.02 -16.75 3.95
C LYS A 277 13.70 -16.62 4.70
N LEU A 278 13.11 -15.44 4.67
CA LEU A 278 11.82 -15.19 5.28
C LEU A 278 10.71 -15.47 4.26
N LEU A 279 9.79 -16.36 4.62
CA LEU A 279 8.53 -16.57 3.93
C LEU A 279 7.48 -15.66 4.58
N LYS A 280 6.95 -14.69 3.82
CA LYS A 280 5.93 -13.76 4.34
C LYS A 280 4.52 -14.32 4.21
N LEU A 281 3.71 -14.09 5.25
CA LEU A 281 2.33 -14.53 5.39
C LEU A 281 1.44 -13.36 5.76
N CYS A 282 0.31 -13.23 5.06
CA CYS A 282 -0.68 -12.18 5.29
C CYS A 282 -2.07 -12.79 5.36
N PRO A 283 -2.74 -12.82 6.52
CA PRO A 283 -4.12 -13.26 6.61
C PRO A 283 -5.07 -12.24 5.99
N MET A 284 -6.19 -12.73 5.50
CA MET A 284 -7.31 -11.91 5.05
C MET A 284 -8.27 -11.57 6.17
N GLY A 285 -8.79 -10.34 6.15
CA GLY A 285 -9.82 -9.89 7.09
C GLY A 285 -10.32 -8.48 6.77
N GLY A 286 -11.31 -8.01 7.53
CA GLY A 286 -11.83 -6.64 7.41
C GLY A 286 -10.77 -5.59 7.73
N GLY A 287 -9.86 -5.90 8.66
CA GLY A 287 -8.74 -5.08 9.11
C GLY A 287 -8.98 -4.49 10.49
N TYR A 288 -7.95 -3.84 11.04
CA TYR A 288 -8.00 -3.24 12.37
C TYR A 288 -7.86 -1.73 12.31
N ILE A 289 -8.72 -1.04 13.03
CA ILE A 289 -8.71 0.42 13.19
C ILE A 289 -8.27 0.77 14.61
N ASN A 290 -7.76 1.98 14.82
CA ASN A 290 -7.45 2.51 16.13
C ASN A 290 -8.07 3.90 16.27
N THR A 291 -9.35 3.92 16.63
CA THR A 291 -10.15 5.14 16.69
C THR A 291 -9.73 6.00 17.89
N ASN A 292 -9.33 7.24 17.62
CA ASN A 292 -9.10 8.21 18.68
C ASN A 292 -10.44 8.61 19.31
N PRO A 293 -10.65 8.40 20.62
CA PRO A 293 -11.94 8.62 21.26
C PRO A 293 -12.37 10.09 21.32
N THR A 294 -11.42 11.03 21.21
CA THR A 294 -11.71 12.47 21.22
C THR A 294 -12.13 12.98 19.85
N THR A 295 -11.47 12.52 18.78
CA THR A 295 -11.72 13.04 17.43
C THR A 295 -12.65 12.15 16.60
N GLY A 296 -12.84 10.89 17.00
CA GLY A 296 -13.55 9.88 16.22
C GLY A 296 -12.79 9.42 14.97
N ILE A 297 -11.58 9.91 14.74
CA ILE A 297 -10.76 9.58 13.57
C ILE A 297 -9.83 8.42 13.93
N SER A 298 -9.74 7.44 13.03
CA SER A 298 -8.76 6.38 13.18
C SER A 298 -7.36 6.86 12.80
N VAL A 299 -6.39 6.59 13.67
CA VAL A 299 -4.98 6.92 13.46
C VAL A 299 -4.11 5.74 13.87
N PRO A 300 -2.98 5.48 13.19
CA PRO A 300 -2.08 4.43 13.65
C PRO A 300 -1.57 4.72 15.07
N PRO A 301 -1.19 3.69 15.84
CA PRO A 301 -0.60 3.85 17.16
C PRO A 301 0.64 4.76 17.13
N THR A 302 0.87 5.44 18.25
CA THR A 302 1.98 6.40 18.40
C THR A 302 3.34 5.73 18.37
N SER A 303 3.46 4.49 18.86
CA SER A 303 4.68 3.70 18.81
C SER A 303 4.54 2.51 17.86
N LEU A 304 5.64 2.19 17.15
CA LEU A 304 5.71 1.00 16.29
C LEU A 304 5.47 -0.29 17.10
N GLY A 305 5.93 -0.31 18.36
CA GLY A 305 5.81 -1.47 19.26
C GLY A 305 4.37 -1.91 19.50
N CYS A 306 3.42 -0.96 19.58
CA CYS A 306 1.99 -1.25 19.75
C CYS A 306 1.35 -1.96 18.54
N SER A 307 2.10 -2.12 17.44
CA SER A 307 1.68 -2.90 16.28
C SER A 307 2.39 -4.25 16.19
N ASN A 308 3.34 -4.61 17.07
CA ASN A 308 4.20 -5.78 16.94
C ASN A 308 3.56 -7.10 17.40
N PHE A 309 2.36 -7.39 16.91
CA PHE A 309 1.67 -8.64 17.18
C PHE A 309 0.82 -9.09 15.98
N MET A 310 0.29 -10.31 16.08
CA MET A 310 -0.72 -10.83 15.15
C MET A 310 -1.89 -11.34 16.01
N PRO A 311 -3.12 -10.90 15.73
CA PRO A 311 -4.32 -11.39 16.41
C PRO A 311 -4.48 -12.92 16.26
N PRO A 312 -5.02 -13.62 17.26
CA PRO A 312 -5.13 -15.09 17.22
C PRO A 312 -5.93 -15.64 16.04
N GLU A 313 -6.95 -14.93 15.56
CA GLU A 313 -7.74 -15.38 14.40
C GLU A 313 -6.96 -15.28 13.08
N ASP A 314 -6.12 -14.26 12.96
CA ASP A 314 -5.26 -14.03 11.81
C ASP A 314 -4.16 -15.10 11.78
N GLU A 315 -3.63 -15.45 12.96
CA GLU A 315 -2.71 -16.57 13.10
C GLU A 315 -3.36 -17.90 12.66
N ARG A 316 -4.61 -18.18 13.06
CA ARG A 316 -5.32 -19.39 12.61
C ARG A 316 -5.43 -19.46 11.09
N LYS A 317 -5.75 -18.34 10.43
CA LYS A 317 -5.88 -18.28 8.98
C LYS A 317 -4.56 -18.55 8.25
N VAL A 318 -3.45 -17.93 8.67
CA VAL A 318 -2.15 -18.20 8.04
C VAL A 318 -1.65 -19.62 8.32
N ARG A 319 -1.98 -20.20 9.48
CA ARG A 319 -1.67 -21.61 9.78
C ARG A 319 -2.46 -22.56 8.88
N GLN A 320 -3.74 -22.28 8.65
CA GLN A 320 -4.55 -23.05 7.71
C GLN A 320 -4.01 -22.91 6.27
N LEU A 321 -3.65 -21.70 5.85
CA LEU A 321 -3.03 -21.45 4.54
C LEU A 321 -1.76 -22.29 4.35
N LEU A 322 -0.89 -22.35 5.38
CA LEU A 322 0.29 -23.19 5.36
C LEU A 322 -0.04 -24.68 5.39
N ALA A 323 -1.05 -25.12 6.14
CA ALA A 323 -1.47 -26.52 6.14
C ALA A 323 -1.96 -26.96 4.75
N ASP A 324 -2.64 -26.08 4.03
CA ASP A 324 -3.17 -26.35 2.69
C ASP A 324 -2.08 -26.34 1.60
N LEU A 325 -0.98 -25.62 1.80
CA LEU A 325 0.10 -25.47 0.80
C LEU A 325 1.37 -26.24 1.15
N PHE A 326 1.86 -26.09 2.39
CA PHE A 326 3.14 -26.59 2.88
C PHE A 326 2.99 -27.17 4.31
N PRO A 327 2.38 -28.36 4.48
CA PRO A 327 2.06 -28.93 5.80
C PRO A 327 3.23 -28.95 6.80
N ALA A 328 4.44 -29.21 6.31
CA ALA A 328 5.67 -29.23 7.12
C ALA A 328 5.97 -27.88 7.80
N LEU A 329 5.45 -26.77 7.27
CA LEU A 329 5.66 -25.42 7.78
C LEU A 329 4.51 -24.92 8.68
N ALA A 330 3.36 -25.60 8.72
CA ALA A 330 2.14 -25.10 9.35
C ALA A 330 2.28 -24.77 10.85
N ASN A 331 3.13 -25.51 11.55
CA ASN A 331 3.38 -25.35 12.99
C ASN A 331 4.67 -24.57 13.31
N ARG A 332 5.37 -24.07 12.30
CA ARG A 332 6.62 -23.33 12.52
C ARG A 332 6.34 -22.02 13.28
N PRO A 333 7.28 -21.55 14.14
CA PRO A 333 7.11 -20.29 14.84
C PRO A 333 6.96 -19.11 13.87
N LEU A 334 5.94 -18.29 14.10
CA LEU A 334 5.78 -17.01 13.41
C LEU A 334 6.71 -15.97 14.03
N VAL A 335 7.52 -15.33 13.20
CA VAL A 335 8.45 -14.26 13.56
C VAL A 335 8.04 -12.94 12.88
N LYS A 336 8.56 -11.81 13.38
CA LYS A 336 8.31 -10.47 12.83
C LYS A 336 6.81 -10.20 12.58
N LYS A 337 5.98 -10.51 13.59
CA LYS A 337 4.55 -10.24 13.60
C LYS A 337 4.33 -8.74 13.73
N GLN A 338 3.50 -8.16 12.88
CA GLN A 338 3.18 -6.73 12.93
C GLN A 338 1.84 -6.40 12.26
N LEU A 339 1.20 -5.33 12.70
CA LEU A 339 0.11 -4.66 12.01
C LEU A 339 0.68 -3.58 11.07
N CYS A 340 0.40 -3.71 9.78
CA CYS A 340 0.81 -2.78 8.73
C CYS A 340 -0.31 -1.79 8.43
N TRP A 341 -0.06 -0.49 8.59
CA TRP A 341 -1.08 0.57 8.49
C TRP A 341 -1.12 1.26 7.13
N PHE A 342 -2.33 1.44 6.60
CA PHE A 342 -2.66 2.14 5.36
C PHE A 342 -3.90 3.04 5.56
N ALA A 343 -4.25 3.84 4.55
CA ALA A 343 -5.43 4.72 4.58
C ALA A 343 -6.50 4.23 3.60
N ASP A 344 -7.64 3.80 4.11
CA ASP A 344 -8.81 3.46 3.28
C ASP A 344 -9.64 4.68 2.97
N SER A 345 -10.10 4.82 1.74
CA SER A 345 -11.29 5.59 1.39
C SER A 345 -12.52 4.67 1.28
N SER A 346 -13.72 5.25 1.35
CA SER A 346 -14.99 4.50 1.28
C SER A 346 -15.20 3.76 -0.04
N ASP A 347 -14.72 4.33 -1.14
CA ASP A 347 -14.82 3.79 -2.50
C ASP A 347 -13.54 3.07 -2.96
N SER A 348 -12.55 2.94 -2.06
CA SER A 348 -11.21 2.43 -2.38
C SER A 348 -10.44 3.24 -3.43
N ASP A 349 -10.88 4.45 -3.78
CA ASP A 349 -10.14 5.35 -4.67
C ASP A 349 -9.09 6.17 -3.92
N PHE A 350 -8.00 6.54 -4.59
CA PHE A 350 -7.01 7.45 -4.04
C PHE A 350 -7.60 8.84 -3.76
N VAL A 351 -6.94 9.63 -2.92
CA VAL A 351 -7.19 11.07 -2.78
C VAL A 351 -5.90 11.80 -3.12
N ILE A 352 -5.89 12.40 -4.31
CA ILE A 352 -4.76 13.11 -4.92
C ILE A 352 -5.30 14.45 -5.41
N ASP A 353 -5.27 15.46 -4.56
CA ASP A 353 -5.81 16.77 -4.90
C ASP A 353 -5.26 17.87 -4.00
N TYR A 354 -5.55 19.11 -4.36
CA TYR A 354 -5.35 20.24 -3.46
C TYR A 354 -6.35 20.21 -2.31
N VAL A 355 -5.88 20.57 -1.12
CA VAL A 355 -6.75 20.71 0.06
C VAL A 355 -7.58 21.99 -0.11
N PRO A 356 -8.92 21.94 -0.01
CA PRO A 356 -9.77 23.12 -0.14
C PRO A 356 -9.40 24.22 0.83
N ASP A 357 -9.68 25.47 0.43
CA ASP A 357 -9.45 26.67 1.25
C ASP A 357 -7.96 26.96 1.57
N THR A 358 -7.04 26.34 0.82
CA THR A 358 -5.58 26.53 0.96
C THR A 358 -4.92 27.25 -0.23
N SER A 359 -5.69 27.89 -1.12
CA SER A 359 -5.15 28.58 -2.32
C SER A 359 -4.16 27.73 -3.14
N SER A 360 -4.43 26.43 -3.28
CA SER A 360 -3.56 25.45 -3.97
C SER A 360 -2.12 25.39 -3.44
N SER A 361 -1.90 25.74 -2.17
CA SER A 361 -0.58 25.67 -1.51
C SER A 361 -0.36 24.38 -0.70
N VAL A 362 -1.41 23.57 -0.53
CA VAL A 362 -1.33 22.24 0.10
C VAL A 362 -1.98 21.20 -0.80
N MET A 363 -1.24 20.13 -1.10
CA MET A 363 -1.73 18.96 -1.82
C MET A 363 -1.70 17.74 -0.89
N ILE A 364 -2.71 16.87 -0.98
CA ILE A 364 -2.80 15.64 -0.19
C ILE A 364 -2.65 14.42 -1.12
N LEU A 365 -1.88 13.43 -0.68
CA LEU A 365 -1.68 12.14 -1.34
C LEU A 365 -1.98 11.02 -0.33
N SER A 366 -3.21 10.49 -0.34
CA SER A 366 -3.64 9.45 0.61
C SER A 366 -4.71 8.54 0.00
N GLY A 367 -5.40 7.75 0.83
CA GLY A 367 -6.44 6.83 0.37
C GLY A 367 -5.90 5.64 -0.40
N ASP A 368 -4.68 5.18 -0.09
CA ASP A 368 -4.01 4.07 -0.80
C ASP A 368 -4.80 2.74 -0.76
N SER A 369 -5.77 2.65 0.17
CA SER A 369 -6.81 1.63 0.30
C SER A 369 -6.30 0.19 0.32
N GLY A 370 -5.05 0.01 0.78
CA GLY A 370 -4.39 -1.29 0.85
C GLY A 370 -3.98 -1.84 -0.52
N HIS A 371 -4.03 -1.04 -1.58
CA HIS A 371 -3.62 -1.46 -2.93
C HIS A 371 -2.65 -0.49 -3.64
N GLY A 372 -2.27 0.62 -3.00
CA GLY A 372 -1.52 1.71 -3.65
C GLY A 372 -0.06 1.40 -4.00
N PHE A 373 0.62 0.47 -3.31
CA PHE A 373 2.05 0.24 -3.54
C PHE A 373 2.38 -0.15 -4.98
N LYS A 374 1.55 -0.95 -5.64
CA LYS A 374 1.83 -1.37 -7.02
C LYS A 374 1.97 -0.15 -7.95
N MET A 375 1.30 0.95 -7.64
CA MET A 375 1.33 2.19 -8.43
C MET A 375 2.66 2.95 -8.30
N PHE A 376 3.55 2.54 -7.39
CA PHE A 376 4.79 3.23 -7.04
C PHE A 376 5.63 3.70 -8.24
N PRO A 377 5.80 2.93 -9.34
CA PRO A 377 6.59 3.40 -10.47
C PRO A 377 6.01 4.57 -11.23
N ILE A 378 4.70 4.82 -11.17
CA ILE A 378 4.02 5.87 -11.94
C ILE A 378 3.27 6.88 -11.09
N PHE A 379 3.14 6.65 -9.79
CA PHE A 379 2.32 7.49 -8.91
C PHE A 379 2.69 8.98 -8.99
N GLY A 380 4.00 9.28 -9.00
CA GLY A 380 4.51 10.64 -9.11
C GLY A 380 4.13 11.35 -10.42
N SER A 381 3.87 10.60 -11.49
CA SER A 381 3.41 11.20 -12.75
C SER A 381 2.06 11.88 -12.58
N TRP A 382 1.15 11.29 -11.79
CA TRP A 382 -0.17 11.87 -11.54
C TRP A 382 -0.10 13.15 -10.72
N VAL A 383 0.90 13.24 -9.85
CA VAL A 383 1.17 14.44 -9.04
C VAL A 383 1.76 15.54 -9.91
N LEU A 384 2.69 15.18 -10.80
CA LEU A 384 3.24 16.10 -11.79
C LEU A 384 2.14 16.62 -12.73
N ASP A 385 1.28 15.73 -13.27
CA ASP A 385 0.16 16.10 -14.14
C ASP A 385 -0.80 17.09 -13.43
N LEU A 386 -1.11 16.86 -12.15
CA LEU A 386 -1.93 17.78 -11.36
C LEU A 386 -1.23 19.14 -11.16
N LEU A 387 0.07 19.12 -10.83
CA LEU A 387 0.86 20.32 -10.60
C LEU A 387 1.00 21.19 -11.85
N GLU A 388 1.19 20.56 -13.02
CA GLU A 388 1.37 21.22 -14.31
C GLU A 388 0.03 21.51 -15.04
N SER A 389 -1.10 21.06 -14.50
CA SER A 389 -2.41 21.36 -15.08
C SER A 389 -2.70 22.87 -15.10
N GLU A 390 -3.21 23.39 -16.22
CA GLU A 390 -3.44 24.83 -16.43
C GLU A 390 -4.31 25.46 -15.34
N SER A 391 -5.32 24.72 -14.87
CA SER A 391 -6.27 25.14 -13.85
C SER A 391 -5.91 24.70 -12.44
N GLN A 392 -4.80 23.96 -12.24
CA GLN A 392 -4.46 23.32 -10.96
C GLN A 392 -5.62 22.47 -10.41
N THR A 393 -6.26 21.70 -11.30
CA THR A 393 -7.42 20.87 -10.96
C THR A 393 -7.16 19.41 -11.27
N GLN A 394 -7.53 18.52 -10.36
CA GLN A 394 -7.48 17.08 -10.59
C GLN A 394 -8.43 16.67 -11.72
N THR A 395 -7.87 16.10 -12.78
CA THR A 395 -8.60 15.69 -13.99
C THR A 395 -9.26 14.32 -13.81
N ILE A 396 -8.70 13.47 -12.95
CA ILE A 396 -9.27 12.16 -12.60
C ILE A 396 -10.30 12.38 -11.49
N GLY A 397 -11.57 12.52 -11.87
CA GLY A 397 -12.66 12.91 -10.97
C GLY A 397 -12.78 12.07 -9.69
N ARG A 398 -12.41 10.78 -9.76
CA ARG A 398 -12.45 9.83 -8.63
C ARG A 398 -11.37 10.07 -7.57
N TRP A 399 -10.30 10.78 -7.94
CA TRP A 399 -9.18 11.08 -7.05
C TRP A 399 -9.24 12.49 -6.45
N LYS A 400 -10.30 13.25 -6.78
CA LYS A 400 -10.54 14.58 -6.22
C LYS A 400 -10.71 14.54 -4.71
N TRP A 401 -10.47 15.69 -4.08
CA TRP A 401 -10.91 15.93 -2.70
C TRP A 401 -12.43 15.68 -2.61
N LYS A 402 -12.83 14.77 -1.72
CA LYS A 402 -14.23 14.34 -1.60
C LYS A 402 -14.99 15.31 -0.69
N PRO A 403 -16.26 15.60 -0.97
CA PRO A 403 -17.10 16.41 -0.07
C PRO A 403 -17.13 15.86 1.35
N ASP A 404 -17.29 16.72 2.36
CA ASP A 404 -17.36 16.28 3.76
C ASP A 404 -18.54 15.31 4.03
N SER A 405 -19.57 15.33 3.19
CA SER A 405 -20.72 14.41 3.24
C SER A 405 -20.43 12.99 2.77
N SER A 406 -19.26 12.74 2.17
CA SER A 406 -18.90 11.43 1.61
C SER A 406 -18.71 10.36 2.69
N GLY A 407 -18.39 10.78 3.92
CA GLY A 407 -18.01 9.90 5.03
C GLY A 407 -16.71 9.14 4.75
N ALA A 408 -16.02 8.69 5.81
CA ALA A 408 -14.75 7.97 5.67
C ALA A 408 -14.96 6.49 5.30
N GLY A 409 -16.22 6.09 5.05
CA GLY A 409 -16.64 4.69 4.97
C GLY A 409 -16.84 4.12 6.37
N GLY A 410 -18.00 3.51 6.61
CA GLY A 410 -18.28 2.78 7.84
C GLY A 410 -17.45 1.50 7.95
N LYS A 411 -17.58 0.81 9.09
CA LYS A 411 -16.81 -0.40 9.45
C LYS A 411 -16.86 -1.53 8.40
N ASP A 412 -17.80 -1.56 7.46
CA ASP A 412 -18.05 -2.76 6.63
C ASP A 412 -18.22 -2.56 5.11
N ASP A 413 -17.95 -1.36 4.55
CA ASP A 413 -18.50 -0.98 3.22
C ASP A 413 -17.58 -1.21 1.99
N ILE A 414 -16.41 -1.84 2.16
CA ILE A 414 -15.49 -2.10 1.03
C ILE A 414 -15.86 -3.43 0.35
N SER A 415 -16.28 -3.37 -0.93
CA SER A 415 -16.83 -4.51 -1.71
C SER A 415 -15.97 -5.77 -1.68
N TRP A 416 -14.66 -5.60 -1.82
CA TRP A 416 -13.71 -6.69 -2.01
C TRP A 416 -13.12 -7.25 -0.71
N ARG A 417 -13.45 -6.66 0.45
CA ARG A 417 -12.96 -7.13 1.76
C ARG A 417 -13.93 -8.09 2.41
N VAL A 418 -13.37 -9.10 3.05
CA VAL A 418 -14.11 -10.17 3.72
C VAL A 418 -13.80 -10.14 5.21
N GLY A 419 -14.84 -10.20 6.03
CA GLY A 419 -14.75 -10.12 7.49
C GLY A 419 -14.97 -8.71 8.04
N ASP A 420 -15.12 -8.63 9.35
CA ASP A 420 -15.52 -7.41 10.05
C ASP A 420 -14.31 -6.56 10.46
N VAL A 421 -14.50 -5.24 10.52
CA VAL A 421 -13.48 -4.33 11.06
C VAL A 421 -13.57 -4.27 12.58
N ARG A 422 -12.43 -4.37 13.25
CA ARG A 422 -12.34 -4.36 14.73
C ARG A 422 -11.37 -3.30 15.24
N GLU A 423 -11.55 -2.90 16.49
CA GLU A 423 -10.60 -1.98 17.12
C GLU A 423 -9.35 -2.73 17.59
N VAL A 424 -8.17 -2.13 17.40
CA VAL A 424 -6.89 -2.73 17.83
C VAL A 424 -6.89 -3.07 19.32
N LYS A 425 -7.49 -2.21 20.16
CA LYS A 425 -7.62 -2.45 21.62
C LYS A 425 -8.37 -3.74 21.99
N GLU A 426 -9.25 -4.23 21.13
CA GLU A 426 -10.03 -5.46 21.36
C GLU A 426 -9.17 -6.71 21.15
N VAL A 427 -8.16 -6.61 20.28
CA VAL A 427 -7.34 -7.74 19.82
C VAL A 427 -5.88 -7.68 20.29
N ALA A 428 -5.44 -6.53 20.79
CA ALA A 428 -4.10 -6.35 21.34
C ALA A 428 -3.85 -7.29 22.54
N PRO A 429 -2.63 -7.83 22.71
CA PRO A 429 -2.26 -8.59 23.89
C PRO A 429 -2.50 -7.80 25.19
N ILE A 430 -2.85 -8.49 26.27
CA ILE A 430 -3.21 -7.86 27.57
C ILE A 430 -2.12 -6.88 28.08
N LYS A 431 -0.85 -7.15 27.81
CA LYS A 431 0.29 -6.29 28.23
C LYS A 431 0.36 -4.95 27.49
N GLU A 432 -0.35 -4.78 26.39
CA GLU A 432 -0.35 -3.56 25.55
C GLU A 432 -1.65 -2.75 25.65
N ARG A 433 -2.58 -3.15 26.53
CA ARG A 433 -3.88 -2.49 26.76
C ARG A 433 -3.85 -1.40 27.85
N LEU A 434 -2.66 -1.10 28.38
CA LEU A 434 -2.45 -0.10 29.44
C LEU A 434 -1.93 1.22 28.87
#